data_AF-A0A1H2DAS9-F1
#
_entry.id   AF-A0A1H2DAS9-F1
#
_cell.length_a   1.000
_cell.length_b   1.000
_cell.length_c   1.000
_cell.angle_alpha   90.00
_cell.angle_beta   90.00
_cell.angle_gamma   90.00
#
_symmetry.space_group_name_H-M   'P 1'
#
loop_
_entity.id
_entity.type
_entity.pdbx_description
1 polymer ?
#
loop_
_entity_poly.entity_id
_entity_poly.type
_entity_poly.pdbx_seq_one_letter_code
_entity_poly.pdbx_strand_id
1 'polypeptide(L)'
;MTLTPDDLIGYVERDLDADIARWFPDAERAEVPVETRSIDRLVGLLPASGAAALTAFDQRVRVGRVPAVFDVSDWSYGFDFAGNDCGIVAADYETEISGDDVFTLAADGSGNLWTLLADGQVAVWFHEEEVLEEGTRFDHLDVFLWSLVRYHAVRQGRLSLAEVKADFLALGQGGMVAPELGMLTYLKD
;
A
#
# COMPACT_ATOMS: atom_id res chain seq x y z
N MET A 1 -9.22 -15.42 17.22
CA MET A 1 -7.80 -15.05 17.41
C MET A 1 -7.63 -13.68 16.83
N THR A 2 -6.80 -12.86 17.44
CA THR A 2 -6.48 -11.53 16.94
C THR A 2 -5.31 -11.66 15.97
N LEU A 3 -5.49 -11.19 14.73
CA LEU A 3 -4.47 -11.25 13.69
C LEU A 3 -3.23 -10.42 14.08
N THR A 4 -2.05 -10.94 13.80
CA THR A 4 -0.76 -10.24 13.99
C THR A 4 -0.07 -9.98 12.65
N PRO A 5 0.89 -9.04 12.57
CA PRO A 5 1.67 -8.82 11.35
C PRO A 5 2.33 -10.11 10.82
N ASP A 6 2.91 -10.92 11.71
CA ASP A 6 3.58 -12.18 11.35
C ASP A 6 2.64 -13.20 10.69
N ASP A 7 1.35 -13.21 11.07
CA ASP A 7 0.35 -14.09 10.45
C ASP A 7 0.10 -13.74 8.97
N LEU A 8 0.45 -12.51 8.55
CA LEU A 8 0.26 -12.02 7.20
C LEU A 8 1.47 -12.20 6.29
N ILE A 9 2.63 -12.64 6.80
CA ILE A 9 3.80 -12.89 5.95
C ILE A 9 3.43 -13.86 4.82
N GLY A 10 3.71 -13.46 3.57
CA GLY A 10 3.40 -14.22 2.37
C GLY A 10 1.95 -14.13 1.88
N TYR A 11 1.14 -13.23 2.46
CA TYR A 11 -0.23 -12.95 2.00
C TYR A 11 -0.29 -12.62 0.51
N VAL A 12 0.66 -11.83 -0.02
CA VAL A 12 0.69 -11.44 -1.44
C VAL A 12 0.75 -12.66 -2.36
N GLU A 13 1.56 -13.66 -2.01
CA GLU A 13 1.68 -14.88 -2.81
C GLU A 13 0.51 -15.84 -2.60
N ARG A 14 0.05 -15.96 -1.35
CA ARG A 14 -0.88 -17.00 -0.92
C ARG A 14 -2.35 -16.65 -1.19
N ASP A 15 -2.75 -15.41 -0.86
CA ASP A 15 -4.17 -15.07 -0.69
C ASP A 15 -4.64 -13.85 -1.51
N LEU A 16 -3.73 -12.95 -1.92
CA LEU A 16 -4.12 -11.69 -2.57
C LEU A 16 -5.01 -11.89 -3.81
N ASP A 17 -4.67 -12.83 -4.69
CA ASP A 17 -5.47 -13.09 -5.90
C ASP A 17 -6.87 -13.62 -5.54
N ALA A 18 -6.99 -14.44 -4.49
CA ALA A 18 -8.26 -14.99 -4.05
C ALA A 18 -9.15 -13.89 -3.45
N ASP A 19 -8.58 -13.00 -2.64
CA ASP A 19 -9.31 -11.86 -2.07
C ASP A 19 -9.72 -10.85 -3.16
N ILE A 20 -8.84 -10.58 -4.14
CA ILE A 20 -9.19 -9.75 -5.31
C ILE A 20 -10.35 -10.38 -6.10
N ALA A 21 -10.29 -11.68 -6.40
CA ALA A 21 -11.35 -12.36 -7.13
C ALA A 21 -12.66 -12.40 -6.34
N ARG A 22 -12.58 -12.49 -5.00
CA ARG A 22 -13.75 -12.55 -4.11
C ARG A 22 -14.50 -11.22 -4.05
N TRP A 23 -13.80 -10.11 -3.92
CA TRP A 23 -14.43 -8.80 -3.64
C TRP A 23 -14.46 -7.86 -4.84
N PHE A 24 -13.55 -8.03 -5.81
CA PHE A 24 -13.38 -7.16 -6.98
C PHE A 24 -13.34 -7.96 -8.30
N PRO A 25 -14.27 -8.90 -8.54
CA PRO A 25 -14.25 -9.73 -9.76
C PRO A 25 -14.40 -8.88 -11.03
N ASP A 26 -15.25 -7.85 -10.96
CA ASP A 26 -15.64 -7.00 -12.11
C ASP A 26 -14.95 -5.63 -12.09
N ALA A 27 -13.97 -5.42 -11.21
CA ALA A 27 -13.27 -4.15 -11.14
C ALA A 27 -12.39 -3.94 -12.38
N GLU A 28 -12.35 -2.69 -12.84
CA GLU A 28 -11.36 -2.23 -13.82
C GLU A 28 -9.95 -2.52 -13.28
N ARG A 29 -9.06 -2.95 -14.19
CA ARG A 29 -7.69 -3.33 -13.83
C ARG A 29 -6.79 -2.11 -13.97
N ALA A 30 -5.86 -1.99 -13.03
CA ALA A 30 -4.80 -0.99 -13.10
C ALA A 30 -3.97 -1.23 -14.36
N GLU A 31 -3.65 -0.15 -15.05
CA GLU A 31 -2.72 -0.13 -16.16
C GLU A 31 -1.53 0.74 -15.77
N VAL A 32 -0.33 0.22 -15.96
CA VAL A 32 0.91 0.95 -15.74
C VAL A 32 1.78 0.87 -17.00
N PRO A 33 2.53 1.92 -17.35
CA PRO A 33 3.38 1.93 -18.53
C PRO A 33 4.50 0.88 -18.45
N VAL A 34 4.99 0.42 -19.60
CA VAL A 34 6.10 -0.55 -19.65
C VAL A 34 7.39 0.07 -19.09
N GLU A 35 7.53 1.39 -19.26
CA GLU A 35 8.60 2.23 -18.77
C GLU A 35 8.53 2.55 -17.28
N THR A 36 7.50 2.09 -16.56
CA THR A 36 7.46 2.17 -15.09
C THR A 36 8.76 1.63 -14.51
N ARG A 37 9.38 2.42 -13.62
CA ARG A 37 10.70 2.14 -13.05
C ARG A 37 10.81 0.72 -12.48
N SER A 38 12.02 0.17 -12.53
CA SER A 38 12.28 -1.19 -12.02
C SER A 38 12.26 -1.22 -10.49
N ILE A 39 11.82 -2.36 -9.94
CA ILE A 39 11.92 -2.68 -8.51
C ILE A 39 13.27 -3.30 -8.12
N ASP A 40 14.14 -3.64 -9.08
CA ASP A 40 15.31 -4.50 -8.87
C ASP A 40 16.24 -4.00 -7.75
N ARG A 41 16.46 -2.68 -7.71
CA ARG A 41 17.30 -2.06 -6.68
C ARG A 41 16.71 -2.29 -5.30
N LEU A 42 15.44 -1.96 -5.11
CA LEU A 42 14.77 -2.08 -3.81
C LEU A 42 14.66 -3.55 -3.38
N VAL A 43 14.37 -4.46 -4.31
CA VAL A 43 14.40 -5.91 -4.06
C VAL A 43 15.74 -6.37 -3.48
N GLY A 44 16.85 -5.79 -3.95
CA GLY A 44 18.20 -6.10 -3.43
C GLY A 44 18.48 -5.57 -2.02
N LEU A 45 17.69 -4.60 -1.53
CA LEU A 45 17.84 -3.99 -0.20
C LEU A 45 16.89 -4.60 0.85
N LEU A 46 15.74 -5.10 0.41
CA LEU A 46 14.67 -5.57 1.28
C LEU A 46 15.03 -6.85 2.07
N PRO A 47 14.42 -7.05 3.25
CA PRO A 47 14.34 -8.37 3.87
C PRO A 47 13.71 -9.40 2.91
N ALA A 48 14.07 -10.68 3.06
CA ALA A 48 13.67 -11.73 2.12
C ALA A 48 12.14 -11.83 1.89
N SER A 49 11.33 -11.70 2.95
CA SER A 49 9.87 -11.68 2.85
C SER A 49 9.36 -10.45 2.10
N GLY A 50 9.93 -9.28 2.37
CA GLY A 50 9.59 -8.03 1.67
C GLY A 50 9.95 -8.09 0.17
N ALA A 51 11.11 -8.62 -0.17
CA ALA A 51 11.55 -8.83 -1.54
C ALA A 51 10.61 -9.77 -2.32
N ALA A 52 10.21 -10.87 -1.69
CA ALA A 52 9.24 -11.82 -2.26
C ALA A 52 7.87 -11.16 -2.47
N ALA A 53 7.35 -10.46 -1.46
CA ALA A 53 6.08 -9.75 -1.56
C ALA A 53 6.10 -8.67 -2.66
N LEU A 54 7.16 -7.85 -2.74
CA LEU A 54 7.27 -6.81 -3.76
C LEU A 54 7.35 -7.40 -5.17
N THR A 55 8.16 -8.43 -5.37
CA THR A 55 8.28 -9.11 -6.66
C THR A 55 6.94 -9.71 -7.10
N ALA A 56 6.25 -10.37 -6.17
CA ALA A 56 4.95 -10.98 -6.42
C ALA A 56 3.86 -9.94 -6.70
N PHE A 57 3.89 -8.79 -6.03
CA PHE A 57 2.96 -7.69 -6.27
C PHE A 57 3.24 -6.99 -7.62
N ASP A 58 4.49 -6.65 -7.90
CA ASP A 58 4.89 -6.00 -9.15
C ASP A 58 4.53 -6.82 -10.38
N GLN A 59 4.75 -8.14 -10.33
CA GLN A 59 4.31 -9.03 -11.40
C GLN A 59 2.80 -8.92 -11.65
N ARG A 60 1.98 -8.81 -10.61
CA ARG A 60 0.51 -8.68 -10.73
C ARG A 60 0.08 -7.34 -11.29
N VAL A 61 0.75 -6.26 -10.88
CA VAL A 61 0.50 -4.92 -11.43
C VAL A 61 0.82 -4.92 -12.93
N ARG A 62 2.01 -5.38 -13.32
CA ARG A 62 2.48 -5.36 -14.71
C ARG A 62 1.67 -6.24 -15.67
N VAL A 63 1.01 -7.29 -15.18
CA VAL A 63 0.12 -8.14 -16.00
C VAL A 63 -1.36 -7.78 -15.85
N GLY A 64 -1.69 -6.63 -15.25
CA GLY A 64 -3.05 -6.11 -15.18
C GLY A 64 -3.99 -6.94 -14.29
N ARG A 65 -3.49 -7.52 -13.19
CA ARG A 65 -4.31 -8.29 -12.24
C ARG A 65 -4.81 -7.46 -11.05
N VAL A 66 -4.16 -6.35 -10.77
CA VAL A 66 -4.52 -5.46 -9.65
C VAL A 66 -5.69 -4.55 -10.05
N PRO A 67 -6.73 -4.40 -9.22
CA PRO A 67 -7.82 -3.44 -9.46
C PRO A 67 -7.34 -1.98 -9.46
N ALA A 68 -7.84 -1.17 -10.39
CA ALA A 68 -7.57 0.28 -10.45
C ALA A 68 -8.12 1.04 -9.24
N VAL A 69 -9.15 0.49 -8.58
CA VAL A 69 -9.72 1.07 -7.34
C VAL A 69 -8.74 1.06 -6.16
N PHE A 70 -7.59 0.40 -6.27
CA PHE A 70 -6.50 0.49 -5.30
C PHE A 70 -5.58 1.70 -5.59
N ASP A 71 -5.98 2.62 -6.47
CA ASP A 71 -5.24 3.82 -6.86
C ASP A 71 -3.82 3.53 -7.36
N VAL A 72 -3.67 2.41 -8.08
CA VAL A 72 -2.47 2.01 -8.82
C VAL A 72 -2.60 2.48 -10.26
N SER A 73 -1.71 3.37 -10.71
CA SER A 73 -1.72 3.99 -12.04
C SER A 73 -0.32 4.42 -12.48
N ASP A 74 -0.22 4.94 -13.70
CA ASP A 74 1.00 5.51 -14.29
C ASP A 74 1.65 6.65 -13.48
N TRP A 75 0.84 7.43 -12.76
CA TRP A 75 1.30 8.55 -11.94
C TRP A 75 1.53 8.20 -10.47
N SER A 76 1.12 7.01 -9.99
CA SER A 76 1.26 6.62 -8.59
C SER A 76 2.18 5.42 -8.37
N TYR A 77 2.20 4.45 -9.29
CA TYR A 77 3.01 3.24 -9.18
C TYR A 77 4.39 3.45 -9.79
N GLY A 78 5.44 3.34 -8.97
CA GLY A 78 6.80 3.61 -9.42
C GLY A 78 7.06 5.08 -9.77
N PHE A 79 6.42 6.00 -9.05
CA PHE A 79 6.58 7.45 -9.19
C PHE A 79 8.06 7.85 -9.19
N ASP A 80 8.41 8.73 -10.13
CA ASP A 80 9.74 9.28 -10.32
C ASP A 80 9.85 10.63 -9.60
N PHE A 81 10.29 10.60 -8.35
CA PHE A 81 10.45 11.81 -7.53
C PHE A 81 11.36 12.84 -8.19
N ALA A 82 12.54 12.41 -8.65
CA ALA A 82 13.52 13.30 -9.27
C ALA A 82 13.01 13.87 -10.61
N GLY A 83 12.34 13.04 -11.42
CA GLY A 83 11.72 13.47 -12.67
C GLY A 83 10.55 14.46 -12.49
N ASN A 84 9.96 14.53 -11.29
CA ASN A 84 8.90 15.47 -10.92
C ASN A 84 9.39 16.62 -10.02
N ASP A 85 10.71 16.80 -9.89
CA ASP A 85 11.34 17.82 -9.02
C ASP A 85 10.90 17.74 -7.54
N CYS A 86 10.58 16.53 -7.06
CA CYS A 86 10.21 16.25 -5.69
C CYS A 86 11.36 15.62 -4.89
N GLY A 87 11.51 16.04 -3.65
CA GLY A 87 12.37 15.41 -2.64
C GLY A 87 11.67 14.29 -1.86
N ILE A 88 12.46 13.67 -0.98
CA ILE A 88 11.96 12.70 0.00
C ILE A 88 12.74 12.94 1.29
N VAL A 89 12.03 13.27 2.35
CA VAL A 89 12.62 13.50 3.68
C VAL A 89 11.99 12.53 4.67
N ALA A 90 12.78 12.04 5.62
CA ALA A 90 12.28 11.24 6.72
C ALA A 90 11.40 12.09 7.65
N ALA A 91 10.68 11.44 8.55
CA ALA A 91 9.77 12.10 9.51
C ALA A 91 10.45 13.11 10.46
N ASP A 92 11.79 13.15 10.51
CA ASP A 92 12.55 14.17 11.24
C ASP A 92 12.67 15.50 10.48
N TYR A 93 12.17 15.57 9.25
CA TYR A 93 12.23 16.73 8.35
C TYR A 93 13.67 17.20 8.01
N GLU A 94 14.67 16.36 8.27
CA GLU A 94 16.09 16.69 8.05
C GLU A 94 16.80 15.62 7.23
N THR A 95 16.49 14.34 7.45
CA THR A 95 17.20 13.23 6.80
C THR A 95 16.63 12.99 5.40
N GLU A 96 17.40 13.38 4.39
CA GLU A 96 17.07 13.08 2.99
C GLU A 96 17.13 11.57 2.72
N ILE A 97 16.17 11.08 1.94
CA ILE A 97 16.07 9.69 1.49
C ILE A 97 16.18 9.67 -0.04
N SER A 98 16.93 8.71 -0.57
CA SER A 98 17.03 8.56 -2.01
C SER A 98 15.76 7.93 -2.59
N GLY A 99 15.25 8.47 -3.70
CA GLY A 99 14.16 7.85 -4.47
C GLY A 99 14.47 6.44 -4.97
N ASP A 100 15.75 6.13 -5.08
CA ASP A 100 16.30 4.82 -5.42
C ASP A 100 16.15 3.78 -4.29
N ASP A 101 15.97 4.23 -3.04
CA ASP A 101 15.86 3.39 -1.85
C ASP A 101 14.40 3.24 -1.39
N VAL A 102 13.44 3.70 -2.21
CA VAL A 102 12.00 3.57 -1.97
C VAL A 102 11.25 3.25 -3.26
N PHE A 103 10.03 2.72 -3.14
CA PHE A 103 9.15 2.44 -4.28
C PHE A 103 7.70 2.79 -3.98
N THR A 104 7.05 3.61 -4.81
CA THR A 104 5.65 3.98 -4.61
C THR A 104 4.71 2.91 -5.19
N LEU A 105 3.69 2.54 -4.42
CA LEU A 105 2.81 1.41 -4.67
C LEU A 105 1.43 1.82 -5.16
N ALA A 106 0.94 2.97 -4.72
CA ALA A 106 -0.40 3.48 -4.99
C ALA A 106 -0.50 4.91 -4.48
N ALA A 107 -1.57 5.61 -4.86
CA ALA A 107 -1.96 6.84 -4.18
C ALA A 107 -2.94 6.55 -3.03
N ASP A 108 -3.13 7.52 -2.14
CA ASP A 108 -4.13 7.47 -1.08
C ASP A 108 -5.50 8.03 -1.51
N GLY A 109 -5.63 8.46 -2.76
CA GLY A 109 -6.81 9.10 -3.33
C GLY A 109 -6.89 10.62 -3.09
N SER A 110 -5.88 11.23 -2.45
CA SER A 110 -5.80 12.67 -2.16
C SER A 110 -4.55 13.37 -2.70
N GLY A 111 -3.67 12.62 -3.36
CA GLY A 111 -2.43 13.13 -3.96
C GLY A 111 -1.16 12.62 -3.28
N ASN A 112 -1.28 11.97 -2.12
CA ASN A 112 -0.15 11.36 -1.42
C ASN A 112 0.09 9.93 -1.91
N LEU A 113 1.30 9.43 -1.68
CA LEU A 113 1.76 8.16 -2.23
C LEU A 113 2.12 7.16 -1.14
N TRP A 114 1.52 5.98 -1.19
CA TRP A 114 1.96 4.84 -0.39
C TRP A 114 3.31 4.37 -0.90
N THR A 115 4.33 4.42 -0.04
CA THR A 115 5.73 4.24 -0.42
C THR A 115 6.37 3.14 0.43
N LEU A 116 6.87 2.10 -0.23
CA LEU A 116 7.66 1.03 0.37
C LEU A 116 9.10 1.49 0.59
N LEU A 117 9.61 1.25 1.79
CA LEU A 117 10.95 1.64 2.23
C LEU A 117 11.91 0.44 2.18
N ALA A 118 13.22 0.71 2.14
CA ALA A 118 14.25 -0.32 2.13
C ALA A 118 14.25 -1.25 3.37
N ASP A 119 13.69 -0.80 4.50
CA ASP A 119 13.51 -1.62 5.70
C ASP A 119 12.29 -2.58 5.62
N GLY A 120 11.47 -2.46 4.56
CA GLY A 120 10.28 -3.27 4.31
C GLY A 120 8.98 -2.64 4.77
N GLN A 121 9.00 -1.53 5.51
CA GLN A 121 7.79 -0.82 5.93
C GLN A 121 7.16 -0.06 4.75
N VAL A 122 5.85 0.18 4.84
CA VAL A 122 5.13 1.08 3.92
C VAL A 122 4.68 2.30 4.69
N ALA A 123 4.89 3.49 4.15
CA ALA A 123 4.46 4.76 4.74
C ALA A 123 3.79 5.66 3.69
N VAL A 124 3.02 6.66 4.12
CA VAL A 124 2.60 7.75 3.23
C VAL A 124 3.79 8.68 3.00
N TRP A 125 4.09 8.98 1.74
CA TRP A 125 4.82 10.18 1.35
C TRP A 125 3.80 11.30 1.13
N PHE A 126 3.86 12.32 1.97
CA PHE A 126 2.99 13.49 1.95
C PHE A 126 3.54 14.53 0.97
N HIS A 127 2.79 14.82 -0.09
CA HIS A 127 3.35 15.52 -1.24
C HIS A 127 3.64 17.01 -0.98
N GLU A 128 2.90 17.65 -0.09
CA GLU A 128 3.08 19.07 0.22
C GLU A 128 4.36 19.37 1.01
N GLU A 129 4.80 18.43 1.83
CA GLU A 129 6.02 18.57 2.66
C GLU A 129 7.13 17.62 2.23
N GLU A 130 6.87 16.79 1.23
CA GLU A 130 7.79 15.78 0.69
C GLU A 130 8.33 14.80 1.75
N VAL A 131 7.52 14.54 2.78
CA VAL A 131 7.91 13.81 3.99
C VAL A 131 7.28 12.43 4.04
N LEU A 132 8.04 11.43 4.51
CA LEU A 132 7.51 10.12 4.86
C LEU A 132 6.96 10.12 6.29
N GLU A 133 5.64 10.03 6.42
CA GLU A 133 4.97 10.16 7.71
C GLU A 133 5.16 8.93 8.60
N GLU A 134 5.69 9.13 9.82
CA GLU A 134 5.89 8.03 10.77
C GLU A 134 4.57 7.43 11.27
N GLY A 135 3.54 8.26 11.44
CA GLY A 135 2.23 7.83 11.97
C GLY A 135 1.38 6.99 11.02
N THR A 136 1.80 6.80 9.77
CA THR A 136 1.05 6.08 8.73
C THR A 136 1.67 4.73 8.36
N ARG A 137 2.67 4.28 9.14
CA ARG A 137 3.47 3.10 8.82
C ARG A 137 2.67 1.79 8.94
N PHE A 138 2.93 0.91 7.98
CA PHE A 138 2.61 -0.51 8.03
C PHE A 138 3.89 -1.30 8.31
N ASP A 139 3.80 -2.35 9.14
CA ASP A 139 4.95 -3.18 9.49
C ASP A 139 5.65 -3.78 8.27
N HIS A 140 4.89 -4.18 7.25
CA HIS A 140 5.41 -4.65 5.98
C HIS A 140 4.36 -4.65 4.86
N LEU A 141 4.81 -4.87 3.62
CA LEU A 141 3.98 -4.85 2.40
C LEU A 141 2.76 -5.79 2.46
N ASP A 142 2.89 -6.99 3.04
CA ASP A 142 1.73 -7.89 3.20
C ASP A 142 0.63 -7.27 4.08
N VAL A 143 0.98 -6.62 5.20
CA VAL A 143 0.02 -5.95 6.08
C VAL A 143 -0.65 -4.79 5.34
N PHE A 144 0.13 -4.01 4.59
CA PHE A 144 -0.40 -2.93 3.75
C PHE A 144 -1.42 -3.45 2.74
N LEU A 145 -1.07 -4.45 1.92
CA LEU A 145 -1.96 -4.95 0.88
C LEU A 145 -3.18 -5.69 1.45
N TRP A 146 -3.01 -6.45 2.54
CA TRP A 146 -4.13 -7.05 3.26
C TRP A 146 -5.12 -5.98 3.72
N SER A 147 -4.60 -4.88 4.25
CA SER A 147 -5.39 -3.77 4.79
C SER A 147 -6.09 -3.00 3.68
N LEU A 148 -5.38 -2.67 2.61
CA LEU A 148 -5.89 -1.96 1.43
C LEU A 148 -7.07 -2.71 0.80
N VAL A 149 -6.89 -4.00 0.51
CA VAL A 149 -7.93 -4.85 -0.10
C VAL A 149 -9.20 -4.86 0.76
N ARG A 150 -9.08 -5.03 2.07
CA ARG A 150 -10.22 -5.07 2.99
C ARG A 150 -10.85 -3.70 3.18
N TYR A 151 -10.05 -2.64 3.24
CA TYR A 151 -10.54 -1.28 3.30
C TYR A 151 -11.44 -0.97 2.09
N HIS A 152 -10.98 -1.26 0.87
CA HIS A 152 -11.81 -1.07 -0.32
C HIS A 152 -13.02 -2.01 -0.38
N ALA A 153 -12.90 -3.25 0.13
CA ALA A 153 -14.01 -4.19 0.17
C ALA A 153 -15.12 -3.69 1.11
N VAL A 154 -14.75 -3.10 2.25
CA VAL A 154 -15.70 -2.44 3.16
C VAL A 154 -16.30 -1.20 2.50
N ARG A 155 -15.49 -0.35 1.85
CA ARG A 155 -16.01 0.84 1.12
C ARG A 155 -17.01 0.52 0.03
N GLN A 156 -16.90 -0.63 -0.60
CA GLN A 156 -17.84 -1.08 -1.64
C GLN A 156 -19.00 -1.93 -1.08
N GLY A 157 -19.12 -2.07 0.24
CA GLY A 157 -20.17 -2.87 0.88
C GLY A 157 -20.05 -4.38 0.62
N ARG A 158 -18.87 -4.87 0.20
CA ARG A 158 -18.58 -6.28 -0.08
C ARG A 158 -18.10 -7.06 1.14
N LEU A 159 -17.70 -6.34 2.19
CA LEU A 159 -17.22 -6.87 3.47
C LEU A 159 -17.77 -6.00 4.61
N SER A 160 -18.24 -6.60 5.70
CA SER A 160 -18.70 -5.80 6.83
C SER A 160 -17.51 -5.25 7.62
N LEU A 161 -17.56 -3.97 8.02
CA LEU A 161 -16.58 -3.41 8.94
C LEU A 161 -16.48 -4.23 10.24
N ALA A 162 -17.60 -4.76 10.73
CA ALA A 162 -17.62 -5.56 11.96
C ALA A 162 -16.78 -6.84 11.86
N GLU A 163 -16.58 -7.38 10.66
CA GLU A 163 -15.80 -8.60 10.42
C GLU A 163 -14.29 -8.35 10.49
N VAL A 164 -13.82 -7.13 10.23
CA VAL A 164 -12.38 -6.81 10.13
C VAL A 164 -11.90 -5.75 11.11
N LYS A 165 -12.81 -5.09 11.85
CA LYS A 165 -12.45 -3.99 12.76
C LYS A 165 -11.43 -4.41 13.82
N ALA A 166 -11.58 -5.60 14.42
CA ALA A 166 -10.66 -6.06 15.44
C ALA A 166 -9.25 -6.29 14.88
N ASP A 167 -9.15 -6.79 13.65
CA ASP A 167 -7.89 -7.04 12.98
C ASP A 167 -7.21 -5.73 12.55
N PHE A 168 -7.94 -4.75 12.01
CA PHE A 168 -7.38 -3.42 11.75
C PHE A 168 -6.78 -2.79 13.02
N LEU A 169 -7.50 -2.87 14.15
CA LEU A 169 -6.98 -2.34 15.42
C LEU A 169 -5.73 -3.09 15.90
N ALA A 170 -5.69 -4.40 15.71
CA ALA A 170 -4.56 -5.23 16.10
C ALA A 170 -3.31 -4.98 15.26
N LEU A 171 -3.49 -4.69 13.98
CA LEU A 171 -2.43 -4.35 13.02
C LEU A 171 -2.01 -2.87 13.10
N GLY A 172 -2.41 -2.14 14.14
CA GLY A 172 -2.10 -0.72 14.31
C GLY A 172 -2.84 0.22 13.36
N GLN A 173 -3.77 -0.28 12.54
CA GLN A 173 -4.50 0.47 11.51
C GLN A 173 -5.74 1.19 12.07
N GLY A 174 -5.62 1.73 13.28
CA GLY A 174 -6.73 2.40 13.98
C GLY A 174 -7.30 3.60 13.21
N GLY A 175 -6.48 4.26 12.39
CA GLY A 175 -6.89 5.33 11.48
C GLY A 175 -7.95 4.91 10.47
N MET A 176 -8.02 3.64 10.06
CA MET A 176 -9.06 3.16 9.13
C MET A 176 -10.46 3.14 9.77
N VAL A 177 -10.54 3.03 11.11
CA VAL A 177 -11.78 2.77 11.86
C VAL A 177 -12.10 3.83 12.92
N ALA A 178 -11.39 4.96 12.91
CA ALA A 178 -11.51 6.01 13.91
C ALA A 178 -12.91 6.69 13.90
N PRO A 179 -13.59 6.86 15.05
CA PRO A 179 -15.01 7.27 15.09
C PRO A 179 -15.38 8.67 14.54
N GLU A 180 -14.41 9.54 14.27
CA GLU A 180 -14.65 10.92 13.79
C GLU A 180 -13.81 11.31 12.56
N LEU A 181 -12.69 10.61 12.35
CA LEU A 181 -11.70 10.88 11.29
C LEU A 181 -11.38 9.64 10.46
N GLY A 182 -11.98 8.50 10.80
CA GLY A 182 -11.63 7.22 10.20
C GLY A 182 -12.15 7.13 8.77
N MET A 183 -11.30 6.65 7.87
CA MET A 183 -11.63 6.57 6.45
C MET A 183 -12.93 5.80 6.16
N LEU A 184 -13.30 4.84 7.02
CA LEU A 184 -14.52 4.04 6.88
C LEU A 184 -15.75 4.59 7.62
N THR A 185 -15.57 5.59 8.49
CA THR A 185 -16.65 6.15 9.32
C THR A 185 -17.70 6.92 8.51
N TYR A 186 -17.34 7.38 7.31
CA TYR A 186 -18.26 8.08 6.42
C TYR A 186 -19.11 7.15 5.53
N LEU A 187 -18.89 5.84 5.58
CA LEU A 187 -19.77 4.86 4.98
C LEU A 187 -20.99 4.70 5.90
N LYS A 188 -22.06 5.44 5.61
CA LYS A 188 -23.36 5.18 6.24
C LYS A 188 -23.97 3.93 5.62
N ASP A 189 -24.57 3.09 6.47
CA ASP A 189 -25.41 1.95 6.10
C ASP A 189 -26.50 2.32 5.08
#